data_AF-A0A8T1SWT0-F1
#
_entry.id   AF-A0A8T1SWT0-F1
#
_cell.length_a   1.000
_cell.length_b   1.000
_cell.length_c   1.000
_cell.angle_alpha   90.00
_cell.angle_beta   90.00
_cell.angle_gamma   90.00
#
_symmetry.space_group_name_H-M   'P 1'
#
loop_
_entity.id
_entity.type
_entity.pdbx_description
1 polymer ?
#
loop_
_entity_poly.entity_id
_entity_poly.type
_entity_poly.pdbx_seq_one_letter_code
_entity_poly.pdbx_strand_id
1 'polypeptide(L)'
;KSKGDSFESYEVAYMRLLKLSEDGDIGQLVADFIEKEEKNFAYFSYVTELNNEMERLQKKTEDIQNEILHLKSQQKFADDKSNTSLKEMEEKLKKTTEEANLYEYTCKESSKVLDQLKSSVDFLFKQIHCEDTKIMEQLGERGEITDLNLMQYFGIIEKKTNDLLLTESFLRYKEVEGEQDSLPLLNPFLGGTGLIKSTDAAKLPPSPPTVEHIVENVEDVDWPLDHGSLRNLIIGNLEQEQSSKISLDKEKKRGIIL
;
A
#
# COMPACT_ATOMS: atom_id res chain seq x y z
N LYS A 1 -79.35 -74.16 12.53
CA LYS A 1 -79.17 -74.13 14.01
C LYS A 1 -77.97 -73.23 14.28
N SER A 2 -78.19 -71.97 14.67
CA SER A 2 -77.12 -71.03 15.07
C SER A 2 -77.67 -69.82 15.87
N LYS A 3 -78.95 -69.85 16.26
CA LYS A 3 -79.58 -68.77 17.03
C LYS A 3 -79.55 -69.02 18.55
N GLY A 4 -79.29 -70.26 18.98
CA GLY A 4 -79.17 -70.63 20.40
C GLY A 4 -77.87 -70.10 20.99
N ASP A 5 -76.72 -70.52 20.47
CA ASP A 5 -75.40 -70.16 21.02
C ASP A 5 -75.14 -68.64 21.17
N SER A 6 -75.78 -67.80 20.34
CA SER A 6 -75.73 -66.33 20.47
C SER A 6 -76.57 -65.81 21.64
N PHE A 7 -77.72 -66.46 21.91
CA PHE A 7 -78.61 -66.14 23.01
C PHE A 7 -78.01 -66.55 24.35
N GLU A 8 -77.48 -67.77 24.49
CA GLU A 8 -76.78 -68.17 25.71
C GLU A 8 -75.54 -67.29 25.98
N SER A 9 -74.80 -66.89 24.94
CA SER A 9 -73.67 -65.97 25.08
C SER A 9 -74.09 -64.57 25.53
N TYR A 10 -75.20 -64.05 24.99
CA TYR A 10 -75.78 -62.77 25.39
C TYR A 10 -76.28 -62.80 26.83
N GLU A 11 -76.95 -63.87 27.24
CA GLU A 11 -77.43 -64.06 28.62
C GLU A 11 -76.26 -64.15 29.60
N VAL A 12 -75.18 -64.86 29.25
CA VAL A 12 -73.96 -64.91 30.06
C VAL A 12 -73.28 -63.54 30.16
N ALA A 13 -73.22 -62.76 29.06
CA ALA A 13 -72.68 -61.40 29.08
C ALA A 13 -73.54 -60.46 29.94
N TYR A 14 -74.86 -60.56 29.84
CA TYR A 14 -75.80 -59.79 30.65
C TYR A 14 -75.67 -60.11 32.14
N MET A 15 -75.57 -61.39 32.51
CA MET A 15 -75.35 -61.81 33.90
C MET A 15 -74.00 -61.33 34.45
N ARG A 16 -72.96 -61.27 33.61
CA ARG A 16 -71.66 -60.70 33.99
C ARG A 16 -71.75 -59.19 34.22
N LEU A 17 -72.46 -58.46 33.37
CA LEU A 17 -72.69 -57.02 33.55
C LEU A 17 -73.54 -56.73 34.79
N LEU A 18 -74.56 -57.55 35.06
CA LEU A 18 -75.40 -57.45 36.25
C LEU A 18 -74.59 -57.71 37.54
N LYS A 19 -73.63 -58.64 37.50
CA LYS A 19 -72.71 -58.91 38.62
C LYS A 19 -71.67 -57.81 38.84
N LEU A 20 -71.34 -57.05 37.79
CA LEU A 20 -70.43 -55.91 37.85
C LEU A 20 -71.13 -54.62 38.30
N SER A 21 -72.45 -54.51 38.11
CA SER A 21 -73.25 -53.43 38.65
C SER A 21 -73.46 -53.67 40.15
N GLU A 22 -72.92 -52.78 40.99
CA GLU A 22 -73.06 -52.88 42.46
C GLU A 22 -74.52 -52.79 42.92
N ASP A 23 -75.38 -52.13 42.13
CA ASP A 23 -76.79 -51.86 42.45
C ASP A 23 -77.79 -52.75 41.68
N GLY A 24 -77.29 -53.67 40.83
CA GLY A 24 -78.13 -54.55 40.00
C GLY A 24 -78.84 -53.85 38.83
N ASP A 25 -78.61 -52.55 38.63
CA ASP A 25 -79.10 -51.77 37.49
C ASP A 25 -77.99 -51.62 36.43
N ILE A 26 -78.20 -52.24 35.26
CA ILE A 26 -77.28 -52.12 34.12
C ILE A 26 -77.40 -50.75 33.46
N GLY A 27 -78.56 -50.09 33.53
CA GLY A 27 -78.77 -48.76 32.97
C GLY A 27 -77.88 -47.72 33.63
N GLN A 28 -77.79 -47.73 34.97
CA GLN A 28 -76.89 -46.87 35.72
C GLN A 28 -75.41 -47.15 35.41
N LEU A 29 -75.01 -48.43 35.31
CA LEU A 29 -73.64 -48.79 34.93
C LEU A 29 -73.25 -48.28 33.54
N VAL A 30 -74.17 -48.35 32.57
CA VAL A 30 -73.94 -47.82 31.22
C VAL A 30 -73.89 -46.28 31.24
N ALA A 31 -74.75 -45.61 32.01
CA ALA A 31 -74.71 -44.16 32.16
C ALA A 31 -73.38 -43.67 32.78
N ASP A 32 -72.94 -44.32 33.86
CA ASP A 32 -71.65 -44.02 34.51
C ASP A 32 -70.46 -44.32 33.59
N PHE A 33 -70.55 -45.37 32.76
CA PHE A 33 -69.55 -45.68 31.75
C PHE A 33 -69.49 -44.59 30.69
N ILE A 34 -70.63 -44.14 30.17
CA ILE A 34 -70.71 -43.05 29.19
C ILE A 34 -70.14 -41.77 29.78
N GLU A 35 -70.49 -41.41 31.02
CA GLU A 35 -69.93 -40.21 31.67
C GLU A 35 -68.41 -40.31 31.83
N LYS A 36 -67.89 -41.49 32.20
CA LYS A 36 -66.44 -41.73 32.29
C LYS A 36 -65.78 -41.70 30.91
N GLU A 37 -66.43 -42.23 29.88
CA GLU A 37 -65.94 -42.20 28.50
C GLU A 37 -65.88 -40.77 27.97
N GLU A 38 -66.92 -39.95 28.19
CA GLU A 38 -66.93 -38.54 27.82
C GLU A 38 -65.81 -37.76 28.51
N LYS A 39 -65.61 -37.98 29.82
CA LYS A 39 -64.48 -37.37 30.55
C LYS A 39 -63.14 -37.84 29.98
N ASN A 40 -63.02 -39.12 29.66
CA ASN A 40 -61.80 -39.66 29.08
C ASN A 40 -61.52 -39.07 27.68
N PHE A 41 -62.55 -38.93 26.85
CA PHE A 41 -62.46 -38.26 25.56
C PHE A 41 -62.01 -36.79 25.70
N ALA A 42 -62.56 -36.07 26.67
CA ALA A 42 -62.14 -34.70 26.97
C ALA A 42 -60.65 -34.65 27.41
N TYR A 43 -60.20 -35.59 28.24
CA TYR A 43 -58.79 -35.69 28.63
C TYR A 43 -57.87 -36.02 27.46
N PHE A 44 -58.22 -36.98 26.61
CA PHE A 44 -57.43 -37.31 25.42
C PHE A 44 -57.34 -36.12 24.46
N SER A 45 -58.44 -35.41 24.27
CA SER A 45 -58.47 -34.20 23.44
C SER A 45 -57.55 -33.12 24.01
N TYR A 46 -57.61 -32.88 25.32
CA TYR A 46 -56.75 -31.92 25.99
C TYR A 46 -55.26 -32.29 25.93
N VAL A 47 -54.92 -33.56 26.17
CA VAL A 47 -53.53 -34.05 26.07
C VAL A 47 -53.01 -33.89 24.63
N THR A 48 -53.84 -34.15 23.63
CA THR A 48 -53.48 -33.98 22.21
C THR A 48 -53.24 -32.51 21.88
N GLU A 49 -54.11 -31.61 22.35
CA GLU A 49 -53.93 -30.17 22.17
C GLU A 49 -52.66 -29.65 22.84
N LEU A 50 -52.39 -30.09 24.08
CA LEU A 50 -51.14 -29.75 24.77
C LEU A 50 -49.91 -30.26 24.05
N ASN A 51 -49.95 -31.46 23.48
CA ASN A 51 -48.83 -32.00 22.72
C ASN A 51 -48.58 -31.19 21.43
N ASN A 52 -49.65 -30.85 20.71
CA ASN A 52 -49.55 -29.98 19.53
C ASN A 52 -48.98 -28.59 19.90
N GLU A 53 -49.40 -28.03 21.02
CA GLU A 53 -48.89 -26.76 21.51
C GLU A 53 -47.41 -26.86 21.93
N MET A 54 -47.02 -27.97 22.56
CA MET A 54 -45.63 -28.25 22.89
C MET A 54 -44.75 -28.31 21.64
N GLU A 55 -45.15 -29.07 20.62
CA GLU A 55 -44.43 -29.15 19.34
C GLU A 55 -44.32 -27.78 18.67
N ARG A 56 -45.40 -26.99 18.70
CA ARG A 56 -45.41 -25.63 18.15
C ARG A 56 -44.41 -24.72 18.88
N LEU A 57 -44.36 -24.79 20.21
CA LEU A 57 -43.41 -24.00 21.01
C LEU A 57 -41.97 -24.46 20.81
N GLN A 58 -41.72 -25.77 20.69
CA GLN A 58 -40.41 -26.31 20.37
C GLN A 58 -39.92 -25.82 19.01
N LYS A 59 -40.77 -25.87 17.98
CA LYS A 59 -40.44 -25.34 16.65
C LYS A 59 -40.11 -23.84 16.70
N LYS A 60 -40.92 -23.04 17.40
CA LYS A 60 -40.62 -21.61 17.59
C LYS A 60 -39.29 -21.38 18.29
N THR A 61 -38.96 -22.21 19.27
CA THR A 61 -37.69 -22.12 20.00
C THR A 61 -36.53 -22.40 19.06
N GLU A 62 -36.64 -23.44 18.22
CA GLU A 62 -35.65 -23.77 17.20
C GLU A 62 -35.50 -22.65 16.17
N ASP A 63 -36.61 -22.11 15.66
CA ASP A 63 -36.62 -21.00 14.69
C ASP A 63 -35.88 -19.77 15.27
N ILE A 64 -36.19 -19.40 16.52
CA ILE A 64 -35.53 -18.27 17.21
C ILE A 64 -34.04 -18.56 17.44
N GLN A 65 -33.67 -19.79 17.83
CA GLN A 65 -32.26 -20.16 18.00
C GLN A 65 -31.48 -20.06 16.69
N ASN A 66 -32.07 -20.51 15.58
CA ASN A 66 -31.48 -20.40 14.24
C ASN A 66 -31.33 -18.93 13.83
N GLU A 67 -32.31 -18.09 14.11
CA GLU A 67 -32.24 -16.64 13.85
C GLU A 67 -31.12 -15.98 14.67
N ILE A 68 -30.98 -16.33 15.95
CA ILE A 68 -29.88 -15.83 16.81
C ILE A 68 -28.52 -16.24 16.23
N LEU A 69 -28.36 -17.49 15.78
CA LEU A 69 -27.11 -17.95 15.16
C LEU A 69 -26.81 -17.19 13.88
N HIS A 70 -27.83 -16.99 13.04
CA HIS A 70 -27.70 -16.19 11.82
C HIS A 70 -27.26 -14.75 12.14
N LEU A 71 -27.97 -14.05 13.02
CA LEU A 71 -27.62 -12.68 13.42
C LEU A 71 -26.22 -12.59 14.02
N LYS A 72 -25.82 -13.55 14.86
CA LYS A 72 -24.47 -13.59 15.45
C LYS A 72 -23.39 -13.79 14.38
N SER A 73 -23.63 -14.64 13.39
CA SER A 73 -22.69 -14.83 12.29
C SER A 73 -22.59 -13.60 11.39
N GLN A 74 -23.70 -12.93 11.11
CA GLN A 74 -23.75 -11.68 10.37
C GLN A 74 -23.02 -10.56 11.11
N GLN A 75 -23.23 -10.44 12.42
CA GLN A 75 -22.51 -9.48 13.26
C GLN A 75 -21.01 -9.73 13.21
N LYS A 76 -20.57 -10.98 13.41
CA LYS A 76 -19.15 -11.33 13.33
C LYS A 76 -18.55 -10.96 11.98
N PHE A 77 -19.24 -11.23 10.89
CA PHE A 77 -18.78 -10.85 9.54
C PHE A 77 -18.67 -9.34 9.36
N ALA A 78 -19.65 -8.58 9.86
CA ALA A 78 -19.61 -7.12 9.84
C ALA A 78 -18.46 -6.55 10.69
N ASP A 79 -18.25 -7.10 11.89
CA ASP A 79 -17.15 -6.71 12.79
C ASP A 79 -15.79 -7.03 12.16
N ASP A 80 -15.62 -8.22 11.58
CA ASP A 80 -14.38 -8.61 10.90
C ASP A 80 -14.09 -7.66 9.72
N LYS A 81 -15.10 -7.34 8.90
CA LYS A 81 -14.96 -6.37 7.79
C LYS A 81 -14.64 -4.97 8.28
N SER A 82 -15.27 -4.51 9.36
CA SER A 82 -14.97 -3.21 9.96
C SER A 82 -13.54 -3.17 10.50
N ASN A 83 -13.08 -4.25 11.14
CA ASN A 83 -11.75 -4.36 11.70
C ASN A 83 -10.67 -4.40 10.60
N THR A 84 -10.88 -5.12 9.51
CA THR A 84 -9.95 -5.07 8.37
C THR A 84 -9.88 -3.67 7.76
N SER A 85 -11.03 -3.01 7.58
CA SER A 85 -11.05 -1.63 7.08
C SER A 85 -10.37 -0.64 8.02
N LEU A 86 -10.55 -0.78 9.34
CA LEU A 86 -9.87 0.04 10.34
C LEU A 86 -8.35 -0.17 10.28
N LYS A 87 -7.88 -1.42 10.22
CA LYS A 87 -6.45 -1.73 10.09
C LYS A 87 -5.83 -1.14 8.83
N GLU A 88 -6.51 -1.23 7.69
CA GLU A 88 -6.04 -0.61 6.45
C GLU A 88 -5.93 0.92 6.56
N MET A 89 -6.89 1.56 7.23
CA MET A 89 -6.87 3.00 7.46
C MET A 89 -5.78 3.41 8.46
N GLU A 90 -5.56 2.64 9.52
CA GLU A 90 -4.46 2.84 10.48
C GLU A 90 -3.10 2.70 9.80
N GLU A 91 -2.92 1.70 8.93
CA GLU A 91 -1.68 1.51 8.18
C GLU A 91 -1.43 2.67 7.22
N LYS A 92 -2.45 3.09 6.47
CA LYS A 92 -2.35 4.29 5.60
C LYS A 92 -2.00 5.53 6.40
N LEU A 93 -2.65 5.75 7.54
CA LEU A 93 -2.38 6.89 8.41
C LEU A 93 -0.95 6.85 8.95
N LYS A 94 -0.47 5.68 9.39
CA LYS A 94 0.90 5.49 9.83
C LYS A 94 1.89 5.81 8.72
N LYS A 95 1.69 5.25 7.52
CA LYS A 95 2.55 5.50 6.35
C LYS A 95 2.58 6.98 5.97
N THR A 96 1.43 7.63 5.86
CA THR A 96 1.35 9.07 5.55
C THR A 96 2.02 9.92 6.64
N THR A 97 1.89 9.54 7.91
CA THR A 97 2.55 10.24 9.02
C THR A 97 4.08 10.08 8.95
N GLU A 98 4.56 8.87 8.66
CA GLU A 98 6.00 8.61 8.45
C GLU A 98 6.56 9.40 7.26
N GLU A 99 5.85 9.42 6.13
CA GLU A 99 6.22 10.22 4.96
C GLU A 99 6.23 11.72 5.27
N ALA A 100 5.20 12.24 5.96
CA ALA A 100 5.14 13.64 6.36
C ALA A 100 6.30 14.02 7.29
N ASN A 101 6.63 13.16 8.27
CA ASN A 101 7.77 13.37 9.16
C ASN A 101 9.11 13.38 8.40
N LEU A 102 9.26 12.52 7.40
CA LEU A 102 10.44 12.50 6.54
C LEU A 102 10.56 13.79 5.71
N TYR A 103 9.45 14.28 5.14
CA TYR A 103 9.43 15.56 4.44
C TYR A 103 9.74 16.74 5.37
N GLU A 104 9.23 16.75 6.59
CA GLU A 104 9.55 17.78 7.58
C GLU A 104 11.04 17.74 7.95
N TYR A 105 11.61 16.53 8.15
CA TYR A 105 13.02 16.36 8.44
C TYR A 105 13.91 16.87 7.30
N THR A 106 13.64 16.44 6.06
CA THR A 106 14.40 16.87 4.87
C THR A 106 14.26 18.37 4.60
N CYS A 107 13.10 18.96 4.86
CA CYS A 107 12.89 20.40 4.80
C CYS A 107 13.72 21.14 5.85
N LYS A 108 13.75 20.65 7.10
CA LYS A 108 14.60 21.21 8.17
C LYS A 108 16.08 21.15 7.83
N GLU A 109 16.56 20.01 7.32
CA GLU A 109 17.96 19.88 6.87
C GLU A 109 18.27 20.83 5.71
N SER A 110 17.37 20.93 4.72
CA SER A 110 17.53 21.87 3.59
C SER A 110 17.55 23.32 4.06
N SER A 111 16.70 23.69 5.03
CA SER A 111 16.69 25.03 5.63
C SER A 111 18.01 25.34 6.33
N LYS A 112 18.58 24.39 7.08
CA LYS A 112 19.90 24.58 7.72
C LYS A 112 21.00 24.84 6.70
N VAL A 113 21.03 24.08 5.60
CA VAL A 113 22.00 24.27 4.51
C VAL A 113 21.81 25.66 3.87
N LEU A 114 20.56 26.07 3.66
CA LEU A 114 20.23 27.36 3.09
C LEU A 114 20.67 28.51 4.02
N ASP A 115 20.49 28.38 5.33
CA ASP A 115 20.92 29.38 6.31
C ASP A 115 22.46 29.47 6.42
N GLN A 116 23.16 28.34 6.32
CA GLN A 116 24.63 28.31 6.20
C GLN A 116 25.10 29.00 4.91
N LEU A 117 24.39 28.78 3.80
CA LEU A 117 24.68 29.42 2.53
C LEU A 117 24.49 30.93 2.60
N LYS A 118 23.37 31.42 3.16
CA LYS A 118 23.13 32.85 3.40
C LYS A 118 24.27 33.49 4.21
N SER A 119 24.68 32.83 5.28
CA SER A 119 25.77 33.30 6.15
C SER A 119 27.10 33.37 5.39
N SER A 120 27.37 32.38 4.54
CA SER A 120 28.58 32.34 3.71
C SER A 120 28.58 33.42 2.62
N VAL A 121 27.42 33.67 2.01
CA VAL A 121 27.23 34.72 1.01
C VAL A 121 27.39 36.10 1.66
N ASP A 122 26.80 36.33 2.83
CA ASP A 122 26.98 37.57 3.60
C ASP A 122 28.47 37.82 3.94
N PHE A 123 29.17 36.77 4.36
CA PHE A 123 30.61 36.84 4.62
C PHE A 123 31.41 37.21 3.36
N LEU A 124 31.17 36.53 2.23
CA LEU A 124 31.85 36.82 0.96
C LEU A 124 31.55 38.23 0.49
N PHE A 125 30.30 38.66 0.58
CA PHE A 125 29.85 39.99 0.17
C PHE A 125 30.61 41.10 0.91
N LYS A 126 30.82 40.92 2.22
CA LYS A 126 31.63 41.82 3.06
C LYS A 126 33.11 41.76 2.70
N GLN A 127 33.66 40.57 2.44
CA GLN A 127 35.08 40.37 2.16
C GLN A 127 35.53 40.96 0.82
N ILE A 128 34.71 40.87 -0.23
CA ILE A 128 35.04 41.42 -1.56
C ILE A 128 34.69 42.92 -1.69
N HIS A 129 34.25 43.55 -0.58
CA HIS A 129 33.80 44.93 -0.53
C HIS A 129 32.83 45.28 -1.66
N CYS A 130 31.79 44.45 -1.85
CA CYS A 130 30.73 44.79 -2.77
C CYS A 130 29.97 46.03 -2.27
N GLU A 131 29.69 46.97 -3.18
CA GLU A 131 28.91 48.16 -2.85
C GLU A 131 27.45 47.78 -2.57
N ASP A 132 27.02 47.89 -1.31
CA ASP A 132 25.65 47.64 -0.86
C ASP A 132 24.61 48.56 -1.50
N THR A 133 25.03 49.73 -1.99
CA THR A 133 24.15 50.80 -2.51
C THR A 133 23.29 50.34 -3.67
N LYS A 134 23.83 49.54 -4.60
CA LYS A 134 23.09 49.06 -5.77
C LYS A 134 22.06 47.98 -5.42
N ILE A 135 22.33 47.21 -4.37
CA ILE A 135 21.45 46.15 -3.88
C ILE A 135 20.34 46.72 -3.02
N MET A 136 20.66 47.65 -2.12
CA MET A 136 19.67 48.32 -1.28
C MET A 136 18.64 49.11 -2.10
N GLU A 137 19.06 49.72 -3.21
CA GLU A 137 18.15 50.45 -4.12
C GLU A 137 17.23 49.51 -4.91
N GLN A 138 17.70 48.30 -5.25
CA GLN A 138 16.91 47.31 -6.01
C GLN A 138 16.03 46.41 -5.14
N LEU A 139 16.39 46.16 -3.88
CA LEU A 139 15.71 45.18 -3.00
C LEU A 139 14.94 45.80 -1.83
N GLY A 140 15.10 47.10 -1.57
CA GLY A 140 14.29 47.85 -0.60
C GLY A 140 14.65 47.58 0.87
N GLU A 141 15.27 48.57 1.51
CA GLU A 141 15.42 48.90 2.95
C GLU A 141 15.79 47.83 4.01
N ARG A 142 15.66 46.52 3.77
CA ARG A 142 16.19 45.48 4.64
C ARG A 142 17.36 44.83 3.91
N GLY A 143 18.58 45.27 4.20
CA GLY A 143 19.82 44.66 3.73
C GLY A 143 20.09 43.25 4.27
N GLU A 144 19.03 42.45 4.46
CA GLU A 144 19.08 41.08 4.92
C GLU A 144 18.95 40.13 3.73
N ILE A 145 19.85 39.14 3.66
CA ILE A 145 19.82 38.11 2.62
C ILE A 145 18.66 37.15 2.90
N THR A 146 17.66 37.17 2.02
CA THR A 146 16.46 36.34 2.03
C THR A 146 16.50 35.36 0.85
N ASP A 147 15.83 34.22 0.93
CA ASP A 147 15.84 33.17 -0.12
C ASP A 147 15.51 33.72 -1.51
N LEU A 148 14.60 34.71 -1.57
CA LEU A 148 14.15 35.36 -2.80
C LEU A 148 15.19 36.32 -3.41
N ASN A 149 16.11 36.85 -2.60
CA ASN A 149 17.12 37.81 -3.02
C ASN A 149 18.51 37.20 -3.21
N LEU A 150 18.71 35.96 -2.75
CA LEU A 150 19.99 35.24 -2.77
C LEU A 150 20.57 35.14 -4.20
N MET A 151 19.72 34.94 -5.20
CA MET A 151 20.13 34.85 -6.61
C MET A 151 20.71 36.18 -7.13
N GLN A 152 20.14 37.31 -6.71
CA GLN A 152 20.59 38.65 -7.07
C GLN A 152 21.92 38.97 -6.40
N TYR A 153 22.11 38.55 -5.13
CA TYR A 153 23.41 38.63 -4.45
C TYR A 153 24.48 37.83 -5.20
N PHE A 154 24.18 36.61 -5.67
CA PHE A 154 25.13 35.83 -6.47
C PHE A 154 25.55 36.54 -7.76
N GLY A 155 24.62 37.11 -8.52
CA GLY A 155 24.95 37.82 -9.75
C GLY A 155 25.86 39.03 -9.54
N ILE A 156 25.77 39.68 -8.37
CA ILE A 156 26.61 40.84 -8.05
C ILE A 156 27.99 40.41 -7.57
N ILE A 157 28.05 39.37 -6.73
CA ILE A 157 29.31 38.73 -6.35
C ILE A 157 30.06 38.24 -7.59
N GLU A 158 29.36 37.58 -8.52
CA GLU A 158 29.92 37.10 -9.79
C GLU A 158 30.51 38.25 -10.60
N LYS A 159 29.73 39.32 -10.81
CA LYS A 159 30.21 40.51 -11.53
C LYS A 159 31.45 41.12 -10.88
N LYS A 160 31.43 41.34 -9.56
CA LYS A 160 32.54 41.95 -8.84
C LYS A 160 33.79 41.06 -8.87
N THR A 161 33.61 39.76 -8.74
CA THR A 161 34.71 38.78 -8.82
C THR A 161 35.31 38.76 -10.22
N ASN A 162 34.49 38.83 -11.27
CA ASN A 162 34.96 38.91 -12.65
C ASN A 162 35.75 40.20 -12.92
N ASP A 163 35.26 41.35 -12.42
CA ASP A 163 35.97 42.64 -12.53
C ASP A 163 37.32 42.61 -11.79
N LEU A 164 37.37 41.99 -10.60
CA LEU A 164 38.60 41.83 -9.83
C LEU A 164 39.59 40.91 -10.55
N LEU A 165 39.12 39.79 -11.10
CA LEU A 165 39.93 38.86 -11.88
C LEU A 165 40.51 39.52 -13.14
N LEU A 166 39.70 40.32 -13.85
CA LEU A 166 40.15 41.08 -15.00
C LEU A 166 41.25 42.07 -14.61
N THR A 167 41.06 42.77 -13.48
CA THR A 167 42.07 43.71 -12.95
C THR A 167 43.38 42.99 -12.61
N GLU A 168 43.32 41.82 -11.98
CA GLU A 168 44.50 41.01 -11.66
C GLU A 168 45.23 40.56 -12.93
N SER A 169 44.50 40.09 -13.94
CA SER A 169 45.08 39.68 -15.22
C SER A 169 45.80 40.84 -15.93
N PHE A 170 45.23 42.05 -15.87
CA PHE A 170 45.84 43.25 -16.42
C PHE A 170 47.11 43.66 -15.65
N LEU A 171 47.10 43.55 -14.32
CA LEU A 171 48.28 43.82 -13.50
C LEU A 171 49.42 42.82 -13.80
N ARG A 172 49.11 41.52 -13.92
CA ARG A 172 50.10 40.52 -14.35
C ARG A 172 50.67 40.80 -15.73
N TYR A 173 49.83 41.21 -16.67
CA TYR A 173 50.29 41.57 -18.01
C TYR A 173 51.31 42.72 -17.97
N LYS A 174 51.04 43.72 -17.12
CA LYS A 174 51.93 44.87 -16.91
C LYS A 174 53.24 44.51 -16.18
N GLU A 175 53.21 43.52 -15.28
CA GLU A 175 54.41 42.99 -14.63
C GLU A 175 55.30 42.18 -15.59
N VAL A 176 54.70 41.42 -16.52
CA VAL A 176 55.42 40.64 -17.54
C VAL A 176 56.01 41.53 -18.65
N GLU A 177 55.45 42.71 -18.93
CA GLU A 177 56.12 43.70 -19.80
C GLU A 177 57.46 44.21 -19.22
N GLY A 178 57.74 43.97 -17.94
CA GLY A 178 59.00 44.34 -17.27
C GLY A 178 60.13 43.30 -17.32
N GLU A 179 59.83 42.01 -17.58
CA GLU A 179 60.83 40.94 -17.61
C GLU A 179 60.64 40.04 -18.85
N GLN A 180 61.66 40.01 -19.71
CA GLN A 180 61.66 39.24 -20.96
C GLN A 180 61.39 37.73 -20.76
N ASP A 181 60.61 37.20 -21.69
CA ASP A 181 60.61 35.83 -22.22
C ASP A 181 60.63 34.66 -21.22
N SER A 182 59.44 34.11 -20.95
CA SER A 182 59.03 32.74 -21.32
C SER A 182 57.95 32.23 -20.37
N LEU A 183 56.72 32.07 -20.87
CA LEU A 183 55.77 31.01 -20.53
C LEU A 183 54.46 31.28 -21.30
N PRO A 184 53.85 30.25 -21.93
CA PRO A 184 52.60 30.45 -22.64
C PRO A 184 51.49 30.81 -21.64
N LEU A 185 50.88 31.97 -21.87
CA LEU A 185 49.75 32.53 -21.13
C LEU A 185 48.63 31.49 -21.00
N LEU A 186 48.48 30.91 -19.82
CA LEU A 186 47.34 30.06 -19.49
C LEU A 186 46.13 30.98 -19.28
N ASN A 187 45.11 30.82 -20.11
CA ASN A 187 43.86 31.58 -20.01
C ASN A 187 43.26 31.43 -18.59
N PRO A 188 43.01 32.52 -17.83
CA PRO A 188 42.48 32.44 -16.47
C PRO A 188 41.15 31.67 -16.38
N PHE A 189 40.36 31.67 -17.46
CA PHE A 189 39.13 30.89 -17.58
C PHE A 189 39.34 29.36 -17.55
N LEU A 190 40.53 28.88 -17.91
CA LEU A 190 40.86 27.45 -17.98
C LEU A 190 41.83 27.00 -16.87
N GLY A 191 42.41 27.93 -16.12
CA GLY A 191 43.42 27.68 -15.08
C GLY A 191 42.91 26.93 -13.84
N GLY A 192 41.59 26.79 -13.66
CA GLY A 192 41.00 25.99 -12.58
C GLY A 192 41.28 24.48 -12.70
N THR A 193 41.67 24.00 -13.88
CA THR A 193 42.01 22.58 -14.09
C THR A 193 43.30 22.14 -13.39
N GLY A 194 44.20 23.06 -13.03
CA GLY A 194 45.42 22.75 -12.27
C GLY A 194 45.19 22.44 -10.78
N LEU A 195 44.02 22.78 -10.23
CA LEU A 195 43.65 22.47 -8.83
C LEU A 195 42.95 21.12 -8.68
N ILE A 196 42.47 20.54 -9.78
CA ILE A 196 41.97 19.17 -9.80
C ILE A 196 43.18 18.28 -10.00
N LYS A 197 43.68 17.67 -8.90
CA LYS A 197 44.66 16.58 -9.01
C LYS A 197 44.14 15.63 -10.10
N SER A 198 44.91 15.43 -11.16
CA SER A 198 44.62 14.42 -12.17
C SER A 198 44.47 13.09 -11.45
N THR A 199 43.23 12.69 -11.20
CA THR A 199 42.94 11.37 -10.67
C THR A 199 43.35 10.38 -11.73
N ASP A 200 44.27 9.51 -11.34
CA ASP A 200 44.76 8.38 -12.11
C ASP A 200 43.64 7.76 -12.96
N ALA A 201 43.86 7.67 -14.28
CA ALA A 201 42.88 7.18 -15.26
C ALA A 201 42.41 5.74 -14.97
N ALA A 202 43.03 5.05 -14.02
CA ALA A 202 42.68 3.73 -13.54
C ALA A 202 41.46 3.68 -12.58
N LYS A 203 40.84 4.81 -12.18
CA LYS A 203 39.65 4.83 -11.29
C LYS A 203 38.35 5.30 -11.92
N LEU A 204 38.30 5.51 -13.23
CA LEU A 204 37.02 5.78 -13.89
C LEU A 204 36.21 4.48 -14.00
N PRO A 205 34.90 4.49 -13.67
CA PRO A 205 34.03 3.37 -14.01
C PRO A 205 34.06 3.16 -15.54
N PRO A 206 33.96 1.91 -16.03
CA PRO A 206 33.94 1.66 -17.46
C PRO A 206 32.83 2.48 -18.12
N SER A 207 33.14 3.10 -19.25
CA SER A 207 32.20 3.85 -20.07
C SER A 207 30.95 3.00 -20.30
N PRO A 208 29.73 3.55 -20.15
CA PRO A 208 28.52 2.81 -20.44
C PRO A 208 28.55 2.29 -21.89
N PRO A 209 28.02 1.10 -22.15
CA PRO A 209 27.98 0.52 -23.49
C PRO A 209 27.24 1.46 -24.45
N THR A 210 27.82 1.64 -25.65
CA THR A 210 27.24 2.43 -26.73
C THR A 210 25.83 1.93 -27.07
N VAL A 211 24.84 2.83 -26.97
CA VAL A 211 23.40 2.54 -27.07
C VAL A 211 22.91 2.40 -28.52
N GLU A 212 23.81 2.19 -29.49
CA GLU A 212 23.44 2.17 -30.91
C GLU A 212 22.61 0.95 -31.32
N HIS A 213 22.63 -0.15 -30.55
CA HIS A 213 21.92 -1.38 -30.88
C HIS A 213 20.63 -1.64 -30.08
N ILE A 214 20.24 -0.74 -29.17
CA ILE A 214 19.01 -0.98 -28.38
C ILE A 214 17.75 -0.73 -29.22
N VAL A 215 17.84 0.10 -30.27
CA VAL A 215 16.67 0.61 -31.01
C VAL A 215 15.92 -0.46 -31.79
N GLU A 216 16.58 -1.54 -32.24
CA GLU A 216 15.95 -2.53 -33.14
C GLU A 216 14.91 -3.41 -32.45
N ASN A 217 14.98 -3.61 -31.13
CA ASN A 217 14.07 -4.51 -30.40
C ASN A 217 12.98 -3.79 -29.59
N VAL A 218 12.91 -2.45 -29.64
CA VAL A 218 11.89 -1.66 -28.89
C VAL A 218 10.67 -1.35 -29.73
N GLU A 219 10.71 -1.56 -31.06
CA GLU A 219 9.58 -1.25 -31.96
C GLU A 219 8.35 -2.15 -31.74
N ASP A 220 8.51 -3.30 -31.06
CA ASP A 220 7.43 -4.29 -30.87
C ASP A 220 6.65 -4.14 -29.54
N VAL A 221 6.86 -3.08 -28.75
CA VAL A 221 6.17 -2.91 -27.45
C VAL A 221 5.27 -1.67 -27.42
N ASP A 222 3.97 -1.90 -27.56
CA ASP A 222 2.90 -0.89 -27.68
C ASP A 222 2.52 -0.19 -26.34
N TRP A 223 3.33 -0.35 -25.28
CA TRP A 223 3.12 0.27 -23.97
C TRP A 223 4.43 0.61 -23.24
N PRO A 224 4.42 1.60 -22.31
CA PRO A 224 5.60 1.93 -21.51
C PRO A 224 6.05 0.74 -20.67
N LEU A 225 7.26 0.24 -20.93
CA LEU A 225 7.85 -0.88 -20.20
C LEU A 225 8.06 -0.53 -18.72
N ASP A 226 7.63 -1.41 -17.83
CA ASP A 226 7.97 -1.31 -16.40
C ASP A 226 9.47 -1.60 -16.16
N HIS A 227 10.00 -1.18 -15.00
CA HIS A 227 11.42 -1.30 -14.68
C HIS A 227 11.91 -2.76 -14.67
N GLY A 228 11.06 -3.73 -14.32
CA GLY A 228 11.42 -5.15 -14.30
C GLY A 228 11.55 -5.71 -15.72
N SER A 229 10.61 -5.38 -16.57
CA SER A 229 10.54 -5.76 -17.98
C SER A 229 11.69 -5.16 -18.77
N LEU A 230 12.02 -3.88 -18.53
CA LEU A 230 13.17 -3.21 -19.14
C LEU A 230 14.49 -3.87 -18.73
N ARG A 231 14.65 -4.19 -17.45
CA ARG A 231 15.86 -4.89 -16.95
C ARG A 231 16.04 -6.24 -17.63
N ASN A 232 14.96 -7.02 -17.77
CA ASN A 232 15.01 -8.33 -18.40
C ASN A 232 15.33 -8.25 -19.90
N LEU A 233 14.79 -7.25 -20.60
CA LEU A 233 15.11 -6.99 -22.02
C LEU A 233 16.60 -6.68 -22.21
N ILE A 234 17.16 -5.80 -21.37
CA ILE A 234 18.58 -5.43 -21.44
C ILE A 234 19.48 -6.65 -21.16
N ILE A 235 19.14 -7.46 -20.16
CA ILE A 235 19.92 -8.67 -19.83
C ILE A 235 19.86 -9.68 -20.98
N GLY A 236 18.68 -9.92 -21.55
CA GLY A 236 18.53 -10.82 -22.71
C GLY A 236 19.34 -10.37 -23.92
N ASN A 237 19.33 -9.06 -24.23
CA ASN A 237 20.13 -8.50 -25.33
C ASN A 237 21.64 -8.63 -25.07
N LEU A 238 22.10 -8.42 -23.83
CA LEU A 238 23.51 -8.60 -23.47
C LEU A 238 23.96 -10.07 -23.60
N GLU A 239 23.12 -11.02 -23.22
CA GLU A 239 23.40 -12.45 -23.36
C GLU A 239 23.42 -12.88 -24.84
N GLN A 240 22.53 -12.31 -25.66
CA GLN A 240 22.47 -12.56 -27.10
C GLN A 240 23.68 -11.95 -27.84
N GLU A 241 24.12 -10.75 -27.45
CA GLU A 241 25.37 -10.15 -27.94
C GLU A 241 26.59 -10.99 -27.56
N GLN A 242 26.67 -11.46 -26.31
CA GLN A 242 27.78 -12.30 -25.87
C GLN A 242 27.80 -13.64 -26.63
N SER A 243 26.63 -14.24 -26.85
CA SER A 243 26.50 -15.47 -27.63
C SER A 243 26.90 -15.27 -29.09
N SER A 244 26.53 -14.13 -29.70
CA SER A 244 26.91 -13.75 -31.06
C SER A 244 28.41 -13.51 -31.20
N LYS A 245 29.02 -12.81 -30.23
CA LYS A 245 30.48 -12.58 -30.17
C LYS A 245 31.26 -13.90 -30.01
N ILE A 246 30.75 -14.84 -29.20
CA ILE A 246 31.35 -16.18 -29.03
C ILE A 246 31.22 -17.03 -30.30
N SER A 247 30.11 -16.90 -31.04
CA SER A 247 29.90 -17.62 -32.30
C SER A 247 30.81 -17.13 -33.42
N LEU A 248 30.99 -15.80 -33.54
CA LEU A 248 31.92 -15.17 -34.49
C LEU A 248 33.38 -15.57 -34.23
N ASP A 249 33.79 -15.70 -32.97
CA ASP A 249 35.16 -16.14 -32.62
C ASP A 249 35.40 -17.64 -32.92
N LYS A 250 34.35 -18.48 -32.86
CA LYS A 250 34.42 -19.90 -33.24
C LYS A 250 34.48 -20.11 -34.75
N GLU A 251 33.76 -19.33 -35.55
CA GLU A 251 33.86 -19.38 -37.01
C GLU A 251 35.21 -18.89 -37.51
N LYS A 252 35.75 -17.83 -36.91
CA LYS A 252 37.09 -17.31 -37.25
C LYS A 252 38.20 -18.33 -36.97
N LYS A 253 38.07 -19.15 -35.92
CA LYS A 253 38.99 -20.26 -35.62
C LYS A 253 38.85 -21.47 -36.56
N ARG A 254 37.67 -21.69 -37.16
CA ARG A 254 37.44 -22.77 -38.14
C ARG A 254 37.88 -22.41 -39.56
N GLY A 255 37.90 -21.12 -39.92
CA GLY A 255 38.36 -20.63 -41.23
C GLY A 255 39.89 -20.53 -41.41
N ILE A 256 40.69 -20.88 -40.39
CA ILE A 256 42.16 -20.81 -40.43
C ILE A 256 42.81 -22.19 -40.71
N ILE A 257 42.00 -23.25 -40.91
CA ILE A 257 42.49 -24.56 -41.38
C ILE A 257 41.88 -24.86 -42.76
N LEU A 258 42.43 -24.21 -43.78
CA LEU A 258 42.53 -24.62 -45.19
C LEU A 258 43.69 -23.80 -45.79
#